data_AF-A0AA85BMV7-F1
#
_entry.id   AF-A0AA85BMV7-F1
#
_cell.length_a   1.000
_cell.length_b   1.000
_cell.length_c   1.000
_cell.angle_alpha   90.00
_cell.angle_beta   90.00
_cell.angle_gamma   90.00
#
_symmetry.space_group_name_H-M   'P 1'
#
loop_
_entity.id
_entity.type
_entity.pdbx_description
1 polymer ?
#
loop_
_entity_poly.entity_id
_entity_poly.type
_entity_poly.pdbx_seq_one_letter_code
_entity_poly.pdbx_strand_id
1 'polypeptide(L)'
;MKKFAKFIIISANGSGELNFAVNVETLASVKLTFRGLKARSWMNSESFSTEINDSIDEARSTIWDSNDVDLDNSKQINNNEDPNKKLVSISLDLRRISQLLSSPRIAPSCFVCNIIHEKLAQFLVLFDNYKLKYNIPASNL
;
A
#
# COMPACT_ATOMS: atom_id res chain seq x y z
N MET A 1 19.73 16.29 -1.27
CA MET A 1 19.17 15.18 -2.08
C MET A 1 18.98 15.50 -3.57
N LYS A 2 18.60 16.72 -3.99
CA LYS A 2 18.38 17.07 -5.42
C LYS A 2 19.59 16.95 -6.37
N LYS A 3 20.83 17.00 -5.88
CA LYS A 3 22.04 17.06 -6.72
C LYS A 3 22.60 15.70 -7.15
N PHE A 4 22.09 14.59 -6.59
CA PHE A 4 22.77 13.29 -6.69
C PHE A 4 21.90 12.16 -7.27
N ALA A 5 20.59 12.36 -7.39
CA ALA A 5 19.71 11.36 -7.97
C ALA A 5 18.67 12.00 -8.89
N LYS A 6 18.46 11.36 -10.04
CA LYS A 6 17.46 11.76 -11.03
C LYS A 6 16.06 11.22 -10.68
N PHE A 7 16.01 10.06 -10.04
CA PHE A 7 14.79 9.33 -9.77
C PHE A 7 14.59 9.06 -8.29
N ILE A 8 13.33 8.95 -7.90
CA ILE A 8 12.88 8.51 -6.58
C ILE A 8 11.91 7.36 -6.76
N ILE A 9 12.09 6.30 -5.97
CA ILE A 9 11.17 5.18 -5.91
C ILE A 9 10.23 5.44 -4.74
N ILE A 10 8.94 5.52 -5.03
CA ILE A 10 7.88 5.60 -4.02
C ILE A 10 7.22 4.23 -3.96
N SER A 11 7.12 3.63 -2.77
CA SER A 11 6.36 2.39 -2.59
C SER A 11 5.42 2.46 -1.40
N ALA A 12 4.23 1.88 -1.53
CA ALA A 12 3.22 1.89 -0.49
C ALA A 12 2.44 0.57 -0.45
N ASN A 13 1.83 0.26 0.69
CA ASN A 13 0.96 -0.91 0.86
C ASN A 13 -0.36 -0.55 1.55
N GLY A 14 -1.26 -1.54 1.63
CA GLY A 14 -2.56 -1.42 2.30
C GLY A 14 -2.47 -1.41 3.83
N SER A 15 -1.32 -1.76 4.43
CA SER A 15 -1.12 -1.75 5.88
C SER A 15 -0.65 -0.41 6.43
N GLY A 16 -0.52 0.62 5.59
CA GLY A 16 -0.12 1.96 6.05
C GLY A 16 1.39 2.21 6.08
N GLU A 17 2.17 1.44 5.33
CA GLU A 17 3.58 1.72 5.09
C GLU A 17 3.77 2.48 3.77
N LEU A 18 4.61 3.52 3.79
CA LEU A 18 5.04 4.30 2.63
C LEU A 18 6.56 4.47 2.68
N ASN A 19 7.24 4.24 1.56
CA ASN A 19 8.67 4.39 1.44
C ASN A 19 9.03 5.40 0.36
N PHE A 20 10.02 6.23 0.66
CA PHE A 20 10.74 7.05 -0.31
C PHE A 20 12.18 6.58 -0.39
N ALA A 21 12.55 5.97 -1.51
CA ALA A 21 13.88 5.45 -1.74
C ALA A 21 14.58 6.21 -2.88
N VAL A 22 15.84 6.56 -2.66
CA VAL A 22 16.71 7.20 -3.63
C VAL A 22 18.00 6.40 -3.66
N ASN A 23 18.34 5.89 -4.85
CA ASN A 23 19.62 5.25 -5.08
C ASN A 23 20.56 6.25 -5.76
N VAL A 24 21.67 6.57 -5.11
CA VAL A 24 22.76 7.37 -5.66
C VAL A 24 23.81 6.38 -6.15
N GLU A 25 23.63 5.94 -7.40
CA GLU A 25 24.48 5.02 -8.18
C GLU A 25 25.57 4.28 -7.39
N THR A 26 26.70 4.95 -7.11
CA THR A 26 27.91 4.33 -6.54
C THR A 26 28.23 4.74 -5.10
N LEU A 27 27.45 5.62 -4.49
CA LEU A 27 27.81 6.25 -3.20
C LEU A 27 26.91 5.81 -2.05
N ALA A 28 25.60 5.84 -2.23
CA ALA A 28 24.66 5.59 -1.13
C ALA A 28 23.25 5.29 -1.61
N SER A 29 22.53 4.48 -0.84
CA SER A 29 21.08 4.33 -0.96
C SER A 29 20.42 4.91 0.29
N VAL A 30 19.45 5.79 0.10
CA VAL A 30 18.67 6.39 1.19
C VAL A 30 17.23 5.94 1.06
N LYS A 31 16.69 5.36 2.14
CA LYS A 31 15.28 4.95 2.24
C LYS A 31 14.65 5.56 3.48
N LEU A 32 13.64 6.39 3.27
CA LEU A 32 12.76 6.91 4.32
C LEU A 32 11.51 6.04 4.38
N THR A 33 11.16 5.56 5.58
CA THR A 33 10.00 4.69 5.80
C THR A 33 9.03 5.39 6.75
N PHE A 34 7.79 5.56 6.30
CA PHE A 34 6.68 6.09 7.08
C PHE A 34 5.75 4.93 7.42
N ARG A 35 5.34 4.85 8.69
CA ARG A 35 4.44 3.81 9.22
C ARG A 35 3.25 4.44 9.91
N GLY A 36 2.19 3.65 10.10
CA GLY A 36 0.97 4.13 10.75
C GLY A 36 0.15 5.07 9.89
N LEU A 37 0.35 5.07 8.56
CA LEU A 37 -0.46 5.83 7.64
C LEU A 37 -1.81 5.15 7.44
N LYS A 38 -2.85 5.93 7.14
CA LYS A 38 -4.16 5.36 6.80
C LYS A 38 -4.18 4.97 5.32
N ALA A 39 -4.24 3.68 5.02
CA ALA A 39 -4.64 3.22 3.70
C ALA A 39 -6.15 3.40 3.54
N ARG A 40 -6.58 4.12 2.50
CA ARG A 40 -8.00 4.27 2.21
C ARG A 40 -8.47 3.06 1.42
N SER A 41 -9.39 2.28 1.99
CA SER A 41 -10.16 1.31 1.19
C SER A 41 -11.11 2.08 0.29
N TRP A 42 -11.01 1.85 -1.02
CA TRP A 42 -11.96 2.37 -2.00
C TRP A 42 -13.11 1.40 -2.25
N MET A 43 -13.04 0.20 -1.67
CA MET A 43 -14.15 -0.76 -1.69
C MET A 43 -15.01 -0.50 -0.46
N ASN A 44 -16.19 0.09 -0.68
CA ASN A 44 -17.31 -0.08 0.23
C ASN A 44 -17.65 -1.57 0.19
N SER A 45 -17.31 -2.32 1.22
CA SER A 45 -18.17 -3.43 1.61
C SER A 45 -19.40 -2.77 2.24
N GLU A 46 -20.29 -2.22 1.41
CA GLU A 46 -21.69 -2.23 1.77
C GLU A 46 -22.06 -3.71 1.80
N SER A 47 -21.80 -4.33 2.96
CA SER A 47 -22.44 -5.57 3.35
C SER A 47 -23.93 -5.25 3.32
N PHE A 48 -24.57 -5.50 2.17
CA PHE A 48 -25.98 -5.78 2.13
C PHE A 48 -26.18 -6.91 3.14
N SER A 49 -26.70 -6.55 4.30
CA SER A 49 -27.21 -7.50 5.28
C SER A 49 -28.39 -8.20 4.61
N THR A 50 -28.11 -9.30 3.91
CA THR A 50 -29.16 -10.26 3.58
C THR A 50 -29.51 -10.92 4.90
N GLU A 51 -30.50 -10.38 5.59
CA GLU A 51 -31.20 -11.04 6.67
C GLU A 51 -31.85 -12.31 6.10
N ILE A 52 -31.10 -13.41 6.05
CA ILE A 52 -31.69 -14.75 5.92
C ILE A 52 -31.82 -15.27 7.35
N ASN A 53 -32.98 -14.99 7.89
CA ASN A 53 -33.53 -15.60 9.08
C ASN A 53 -33.83 -17.06 8.72
N ASP A 54 -33.04 -18.01 9.22
CA ASP A 54 -33.49 -19.40 9.31
C ASP A 54 -33.05 -20.02 10.64
N SER A 55 -34.08 -20.34 11.40
CA SER A 55 -34.10 -21.00 12.68
C SER A 55 -33.98 -22.51 12.50
N ILE A 56 -33.38 -23.16 13.50
CA ILE A 56 -33.67 -24.50 14.03
C ILE A 56 -32.76 -25.69 13.66
N ASP A 57 -32.41 -26.39 14.73
CA ASP A 57 -32.08 -27.82 14.91
C ASP A 57 -30.64 -28.35 14.80
N GLU A 58 -30.08 -28.42 16.01
CA GLU A 58 -29.13 -29.38 16.57
C GLU A 58 -29.49 -30.86 16.28
N ALA A 59 -28.52 -31.64 15.78
CA ALA A 59 -28.06 -32.92 16.37
C ALA A 59 -27.40 -33.87 15.35
N ARG A 60 -26.37 -34.59 15.85
CA ARG A 60 -25.66 -35.77 15.30
C ARG A 60 -24.50 -35.42 14.35
N SER A 61 -23.28 -35.94 14.46
CA SER A 61 -22.86 -37.27 14.92
C SER A 61 -21.33 -37.37 15.06
N THR A 62 -20.89 -38.14 16.08
CA THR A 62 -19.72 -39.07 16.11
C THR A 62 -18.28 -38.56 15.95
N ILE A 63 -17.58 -38.56 17.09
CA ILE A 63 -16.28 -39.20 17.38
C ILE A 63 -15.73 -40.04 16.21
N TRP A 64 -14.48 -39.79 15.79
CA TRP A 64 -13.49 -40.82 15.46
C TRP A 64 -12.18 -40.51 16.17
N ASP A 65 -11.76 -41.47 16.98
CA ASP A 65 -10.53 -41.56 17.75
C ASP A 65 -9.61 -42.55 17.02
N SER A 66 -8.34 -42.19 16.76
CA SER A 66 -7.15 -43.08 16.72
C SER A 66 -5.96 -42.49 15.94
N ASN A 67 -4.92 -42.15 16.71
CA ASN A 67 -3.48 -42.51 16.59
C ASN A 67 -2.64 -42.27 15.30
N ASP A 68 -1.55 -41.53 15.53
CA ASP A 68 -0.16 -41.62 15.02
C ASP A 68 0.12 -42.12 13.60
N VAL A 69 0.69 -41.22 12.77
CA VAL A 69 1.87 -41.52 11.93
C VAL A 69 2.64 -40.24 11.60
N ASP A 70 3.95 -40.22 11.88
CA ASP A 70 4.92 -39.22 11.43
C ASP A 70 4.90 -39.05 9.90
N LEU A 71 4.82 -37.80 9.42
CA LEU A 71 5.12 -37.47 8.03
C LEU A 71 5.87 -36.14 7.91
N ASP A 72 7.19 -36.28 7.90
CA ASP A 72 8.14 -35.31 7.39
C ASP A 72 7.77 -34.98 5.93
N ASN A 73 7.15 -33.82 5.68
CA ASN A 73 6.87 -33.40 4.31
C ASN A 73 6.81 -31.88 4.15
N SER A 74 7.97 -31.34 3.77
CA SER A 74 8.14 -30.12 2.97
C SER A 74 7.60 -28.80 3.55
N LYS A 75 8.46 -27.77 3.51
CA LYS A 75 8.07 -26.37 3.63
C LYS A 75 6.92 -26.07 2.65
N GLN A 76 5.68 -26.17 3.13
CA GLN A 76 4.57 -25.46 2.53
C GLN A 76 4.86 -23.98 2.75
N ILE A 77 5.35 -23.33 1.69
CA ILE A 77 5.33 -21.88 1.56
C ILE A 77 3.85 -21.51 1.59
N ASN A 78 3.37 -21.14 2.77
CA ASN A 78 2.04 -20.58 2.98
C ASN A 78 1.98 -19.25 2.23
N ASN A 79 1.64 -19.28 0.94
CA ASN A 79 1.33 -18.10 0.12
C ASN A 79 -0.03 -17.47 0.49
N ASN A 80 -0.33 -17.39 1.79
CA ASN A 80 -1.34 -16.48 2.31
C ASN A 80 -0.65 -15.15 2.68
N GLU A 81 0.09 -14.57 1.73
CA GLU A 81 0.57 -13.21 1.89
C GLU A 81 -0.66 -12.29 1.83
N ASP A 82 -1.01 -11.72 2.99
CA ASP A 82 -2.04 -10.71 3.10
C ASP A 82 -1.80 -9.65 2.00
N PRO A 83 -2.73 -9.47 1.03
CA PRO A 83 -2.53 -8.57 -0.09
C PRO A 83 -2.26 -7.14 0.38
N ASN A 84 -2.67 -6.78 1.60
CA ASN A 84 -2.41 -5.48 2.19
C ASN A 84 -0.95 -5.25 2.59
N LYS A 85 -0.15 -6.31 2.74
CA LYS A 85 1.28 -6.20 3.09
C LYS A 85 2.16 -6.03 1.86
N LYS A 86 1.67 -6.40 0.67
CA LYS A 86 2.41 -6.26 -0.60
C LYS A 86 2.64 -4.78 -0.93
N LEU A 87 3.90 -4.42 -1.11
CA LEU A 87 4.30 -3.08 -1.54
C LEU A 87 4.13 -2.94 -3.05
N VAL A 88 3.44 -1.89 -3.48
CA VAL A 88 3.36 -1.45 -4.87
C VAL A 88 4.31 -0.27 -5.04
N SER A 89 5.11 -0.24 -6.10
CA SER A 89 6.16 0.78 -6.28
C SER A 89 6.06 1.52 -7.60
N ILE A 90 6.59 2.74 -7.64
CA ILE A 90 6.70 3.55 -8.85
C ILE A 90 7.95 4.41 -8.84
N SER A 91 8.65 4.47 -9.96
CA SER A 91 9.80 5.37 -10.18
C SER A 91 9.31 6.70 -10.74
N LEU A 92 9.73 7.82 -10.15
CA LEU A 92 9.32 9.16 -10.56
C LEU A 92 10.54 10.07 -10.71
N ASP A 93 10.45 11.11 -11.55
CA ASP A 93 11.46 12.17 -11.62
C ASP A 93 11.46 12.95 -10.30
N LEU A 94 12.60 12.91 -9.60
CA LEU A 94 12.76 13.54 -8.28
C LEU A 94 12.46 15.05 -8.34
N ARG A 95 12.71 15.71 -9.47
CA ARG A 95 12.44 17.14 -9.64
C ARG A 95 10.95 17.43 -9.62
N ARG A 96 10.13 16.58 -10.24
CA ARG A 96 8.67 16.73 -10.26
C ARG A 96 8.06 16.55 -8.87
N ILE A 97 8.52 15.53 -8.13
CA ILE A 97 8.12 15.34 -6.73
C ILE A 97 8.55 16.52 -5.87
N SER A 98 9.77 17.01 -6.05
CA SER A 98 10.18 18.16 -5.26
C SER A 98 9.41 19.43 -5.58
N GLN A 99 9.01 19.67 -6.84
CA GLN A 99 8.16 20.80 -7.17
C GLN A 99 6.81 20.71 -6.46
N LEU A 100 6.22 19.50 -6.41
CA LEU A 100 5.01 19.22 -5.66
C LEU A 100 5.19 19.52 -4.16
N LEU A 101 6.23 18.99 -3.54
CA LEU A 101 6.46 19.17 -2.10
C LEU A 101 6.84 20.61 -1.73
N SER A 102 7.39 21.39 -2.66
CA SER A 102 7.72 22.81 -2.46
C SER A 102 6.56 23.76 -2.76
N SER A 103 5.42 23.26 -3.27
CA SER A 103 4.27 24.09 -3.66
C SER A 103 3.46 24.62 -2.46
N PRO A 104 3.09 23.81 -1.46
CA PRO A 104 2.28 24.28 -0.34
C PRO A 104 3.08 25.21 0.58
N ARG A 105 2.64 26.48 0.70
CA ARG A 105 3.12 27.42 1.74
C ARG A 105 2.34 27.30 3.05
N ILE A 106 1.25 26.54 3.02
CA ILE A 106 0.31 26.31 4.13
C ILE A 106 0.23 24.80 4.33
N ALA A 107 0.13 24.36 5.58
CA ALA A 107 -0.01 22.94 5.90
C ALA A 107 -1.33 22.40 5.32
N PRO A 108 -1.31 21.30 4.54
CA PRO A 108 -2.52 20.69 4.03
C PRO A 108 -3.28 19.97 5.16
N SER A 109 -4.61 19.95 5.06
CA SER A 109 -5.46 19.18 5.97
C SER A 109 -5.34 17.67 5.72
N CYS A 110 -5.07 17.27 4.48
CA CYS A 110 -4.82 15.88 4.11
C CYS A 110 -3.94 15.78 2.86
N PHE A 111 -3.04 14.81 2.85
CA PHE A 111 -2.21 14.47 1.69
C PHE A 111 -2.40 12.99 1.35
N VAL A 112 -2.80 12.71 0.11
CA VAL A 112 -3.05 11.35 -0.38
C VAL A 112 -2.12 11.06 -1.55
N CYS A 113 -1.46 9.90 -1.50
CA CYS A 113 -0.63 9.37 -2.57
C CYS A 113 -1.28 8.10 -3.12
N ASN A 114 -1.68 8.13 -4.38
CA ASN A 114 -2.24 6.99 -5.10
C ASN A 114 -1.21 6.50 -6.13
N ILE A 115 -0.81 5.23 -6.03
CA ILE A 115 0.05 4.57 -7.02
C ILE A 115 -0.84 3.74 -7.93
N ILE A 116 -0.90 4.10 -9.22
CA ILE A 116 -1.80 3.49 -10.20
C ILE A 116 -0.96 2.67 -11.19
N HIS A 117 -1.08 1.34 -11.08
CA HIS A 117 -0.48 0.36 -12.00
C HIS A 117 1.02 0.58 -12.29
N GLU A 118 1.77 1.10 -11.32
CA GLU A 118 3.20 1.45 -11.47
C GLU A 118 3.52 2.42 -12.62
N LYS A 119 2.50 3.02 -13.23
CA LYS A 119 2.59 3.91 -14.41
C LYS A 119 2.30 5.36 -14.09
N LEU A 120 1.52 5.61 -13.04
CA LEU A 120 1.09 6.96 -12.67
C LEU A 120 1.01 7.08 -11.15
N ALA A 121 1.66 8.11 -10.60
CA ALA A 121 1.44 8.54 -9.24
C ALA A 121 0.50 9.74 -9.24
N GLN A 122 -0.57 9.67 -8.47
CA GLN A 122 -1.50 10.77 -8.26
C GLN A 122 -1.40 11.25 -6.82
N PHE A 123 -1.17 12.55 -6.67
CA PHE A 123 -1.11 13.22 -5.39
C PHE A 123 -2.32 14.14 -5.25
N LEU A 124 -3.08 13.94 -4.20
CA LEU A 124 -4.19 14.80 -3.83
C LEU A 124 -3.82 15.53 -2.54
N VAL A 125 -3.74 16.86 -2.64
CA VAL A 125 -3.49 17.75 -1.51
C VAL A 125 -4.79 18.47 -1.21
N LEU A 126 -5.31 18.26 0.00
CA LEU A 126 -6.54 18.87 0.47
C LEU A 126 -6.17 20.00 1.44
N PHE A 127 -6.83 21.14 1.23
CA PHE A 127 -6.91 22.27 2.14
C PHE A 127 -8.37 22.45 2.52
N ASP A 128 -8.67 23.30 3.50
CA ASP A 128 -10.03 23.47 4.03
C ASP A 128 -11.06 23.81 2.94
N ASN A 129 -10.67 24.64 1.97
CA ASN A 129 -11.57 25.11 0.90
C ASN A 129 -11.14 24.71 -0.52
N TYR A 130 -9.98 24.06 -0.66
CA TYR A 130 -9.38 23.80 -1.97
C TYR A 130 -8.82 22.39 -2.06
N LYS A 131 -8.95 21.78 -3.24
CA LYS A 131 -8.29 20.52 -3.56
C LYS A 131 -7.32 20.73 -4.72
N LEU A 132 -6.14 20.14 -4.59
CA LEU A 132 -5.11 20.23 -5.60
C LEU A 132 -4.68 18.82 -6.01
N LYS A 133 -4.72 18.56 -7.31
CA LYS A 133 -4.46 17.24 -7.88
C LYS A 133 -3.25 17.31 -8.79
N TYR A 134 -2.24 16.50 -8.52
CA TYR A 134 -1.06 16.35 -9.35
C TYR A 134 -0.96 14.93 -9.85
N ASN A 135 -0.71 14.78 -11.15
CA ASN A 135 -0.47 13.49 -11.77
C ASN A 135 0.98 13.49 -12.29
N ILE A 136 1.78 12.56 -11.80
CA ILE A 136 3.18 12.40 -12.20
C ILE A 136 3.31 11.01 -12.84
N PRO A 137 3.60 10.93 -14.16
CA PRO A 137 3.82 9.66 -14.82
C PRO A 137 5.10 9.01 -14.29
N ALA A 138 5.14 7.68 -14.38
CA ALA A 138 6.34 6.91 -14.11
C ALA A 138 7.48 7.40 -15.01
N SER A 139 8.66 7.49 -14.42
CA SER A 139 9.89 7.69 -15.17
C SER A 139 10.37 6.34 -15.67
N ASN A 140 10.55 6.21 -16.98
CA ASN A 140 11.26 5.08 -17.56
C ASN A 140 12.72 5.16 -17.09
N LEU A 141 13.17 4.11 -16.40
CA LEU A 141 14.59 3.87 -16.12
C LEU A 141 15.30 3.45 -17.40
#